data_AF-A0A933WIP0-F1
#
_entry.id   AF-A0A933WIP0-F1
#
_cell.length_a   1.000
_cell.length_b   1.000
_cell.length_c   1.000
_cell.angle_alpha   90.00
_cell.angle_beta   90.00
_cell.angle_gamma   90.00
#
_symmetry.space_group_name_H-M   'P 1'
#
loop_
_entity.id
_entity.type
_entity.pdbx_description
1 polymer ?
#
loop_
_entity_poly.entity_id
_entity_poly.type
_entity_poly.pdbx_seq_one_letter_code
_entity_poly.pdbx_strand_id
1 'polypeptide(L)'
;MATYTLPREAFDLLEEAFGERHKAEVFAKAMERAIDAIDEKAKESIVDKKEHIKIEVKEDLKKELVTREIFEKEMKVIDERFNVVDERFKNLEKVMDERFKVVDEKFKSLNFKLNIFIAIALLSLTLANPTFVELIKRIF
;
A
#
# COMPACT_ATOMS: atom_id res chain seq x y z
N MET A 1 -28.79 42.17 45.38
CA MET A 1 -27.39 42.29 45.85
C MET A 1 -26.53 41.90 44.66
N ALA A 2 -25.69 42.81 44.16
CA ALA A 2 -24.92 42.59 42.93
C ALA A 2 -23.86 41.50 43.18
N THR A 3 -23.92 40.43 42.40
CA THR A 3 -22.95 39.33 42.44
C THR A 3 -21.78 39.73 41.55
N TYR A 4 -20.71 40.23 42.14
CA TYR A 4 -19.49 40.59 41.42
C TYR A 4 -18.65 39.33 41.13
N THR A 5 -18.09 39.21 39.92
CA THR A 5 -17.14 38.14 39.54
C THR A 5 -15.76 38.31 40.16
N LEU A 6 -15.46 39.53 40.63
CA LEU A 6 -14.20 39.87 41.29
C LEU A 6 -14.11 39.13 42.64
N PRO A 7 -13.01 38.42 42.94
CA PRO A 7 -12.82 37.76 44.23
C PRO A 7 -13.00 38.74 45.37
N ARG A 8 -13.67 38.29 46.45
CA ARG A 8 -14.06 39.16 47.57
C ARG A 8 -12.85 39.89 48.17
N GLU A 9 -11.74 39.18 48.32
CA GLU A 9 -10.45 39.70 48.78
C GLU A 9 -9.93 40.87 47.92
N ALA A 10 -10.08 40.78 46.60
CA ALA A 10 -9.65 41.83 45.69
C ALA A 10 -10.60 43.04 45.71
N PHE A 11 -11.89 42.84 45.98
CA PHE A 11 -12.84 43.93 46.17
C PHE A 11 -12.61 44.67 47.50
N ASP A 12 -12.33 43.93 48.57
CA ASP A 12 -12.03 44.52 49.89
C ASP A 12 -10.77 45.40 49.84
N LEU A 13 -9.74 44.98 49.08
CA LEU A 13 -8.55 45.81 48.81
C LEU A 13 -8.87 47.09 48.02
N LEU A 14 -9.86 47.05 47.11
CA LEU A 14 -10.29 48.24 46.38
C LEU A 14 -11.08 49.19 47.30
N GLU A 15 -11.92 48.66 48.19
CA GLU A 15 -12.60 49.48 49.20
C GLU A 15 -11.60 50.18 50.13
N GLU A 16 -10.56 49.45 50.57
CA GLU A 16 -9.48 50.01 51.39
C GLU A 16 -8.68 51.08 50.63
N ALA A 17 -8.34 50.83 49.36
CA ALA A 17 -7.55 51.76 48.55
C ALA A 17 -8.31 53.04 48.17
N PHE A 18 -9.61 52.95 47.88
CA PHE A 18 -10.41 54.10 47.47
C PHE A 18 -11.10 54.83 48.63
N GLY A 19 -11.16 54.22 49.82
CA GLY A 19 -11.82 54.76 51.01
C GLY A 19 -13.35 54.91 50.89
N GLU A 20 -13.91 54.68 49.71
CA GLU A 20 -15.33 54.77 49.40
C GLU A 20 -15.78 53.56 48.57
N ARG A 21 -16.71 52.77 49.13
CA ARG A 21 -17.33 51.61 48.50
C ARG A 21 -17.84 51.89 47.08
N HIS A 22 -18.43 53.07 46.85
CA HIS A 22 -18.96 53.43 45.54
C HIS A 22 -17.86 53.53 44.47
N LYS A 23 -16.70 54.10 44.78
CA LYS A 23 -15.55 54.20 43.86
C LYS A 23 -14.98 52.82 43.54
N ALA A 24 -14.90 51.93 44.54
CA ALA A 24 -14.51 50.54 44.36
C ALA A 24 -15.50 49.79 43.44
N GLU A 25 -16.80 49.97 43.59
CA GLU A 25 -17.82 49.38 42.70
C GLU A 25 -17.72 49.88 41.25
N VAL A 26 -17.49 51.18 41.06
CA VAL A 26 -17.33 51.77 39.72
C VAL A 26 -16.09 51.20 39.04
N PHE A 27 -14.98 51.09 39.77
CA PHE A 27 -13.75 50.50 39.25
C PHE A 27 -13.89 49.00 38.95
N ALA A 28 -14.51 48.23 39.85
CA ALA A 28 -14.77 46.81 39.65
C ALA A 28 -15.62 46.56 38.39
N LYS A 29 -16.67 47.35 38.17
CA LYS A 29 -17.48 47.29 36.94
C LYS A 29 -16.70 47.68 35.69
N ALA A 30 -15.78 48.64 35.78
CA ALA A 30 -14.93 49.01 34.66
C ALA A 30 -13.94 47.88 34.32
N MET A 31 -13.36 47.23 35.33
CA MET A 31 -12.50 46.06 35.13
C MET A 31 -13.25 44.86 34.56
N GLU A 32 -14.45 44.57 35.07
CA GLU A 32 -15.29 43.47 34.56
C GLU A 32 -15.60 43.67 33.08
N ARG A 33 -16.00 44.88 32.68
CA ARG A 33 -16.19 45.21 31.25
C ARG A 33 -14.93 45.09 30.42
N ALA A 34 -13.76 45.44 30.98
CA ALA A 34 -12.50 45.30 30.28
C ALA A 34 -12.12 43.82 30.09
N ILE A 35 -12.35 42.99 31.11
CA ILE A 35 -12.14 41.54 31.05
C ILE A 35 -13.07 40.90 30.03
N ASP A 36 -14.37 41.23 30.06
CA ASP A 36 -15.34 40.73 29.08
C ASP A 36 -14.95 41.10 27.64
N ALA A 37 -14.47 42.33 27.43
CA ALA A 37 -14.00 42.76 26.11
C ALA A 37 -12.72 42.04 25.67
N ILE A 38 -11.82 41.72 26.60
CA ILE A 38 -10.62 40.92 26.32
C ILE A 38 -11.01 39.48 25.97
N ASP A 39 -11.93 38.88 26.72
CA ASP A 39 -12.40 37.51 26.49
C ASP A 39 -13.14 37.37 25.16
N GLU A 40 -14.02 38.31 24.81
CA GLU A 40 -14.68 38.34 23.50
C GLU A 40 -13.65 38.47 22.37
N LYS A 41 -12.69 39.39 22.48
CA LYS A 41 -11.64 39.55 21.48
C LYS A 41 -10.72 38.33 21.38
N ALA A 42 -10.45 37.65 22.49
CA ALA A 42 -9.68 36.42 22.52
C ALA A 42 -10.43 35.29 21.81
N LYS A 43 -11.73 35.12 22.07
CA LYS A 43 -12.59 34.15 21.37
C LYS A 43 -12.64 34.43 19.88
N GLU A 44 -12.85 35.68 19.48
CA GLU A 44 -12.86 36.11 18.07
C GLU A 44 -11.52 35.76 17.39
N SER A 45 -10.39 36.13 18.00
CA SER A 45 -9.06 35.80 17.48
C SER A 45 -8.80 34.30 17.36
N ILE A 46 -9.32 33.50 18.30
CA ILE A 46 -9.21 32.02 18.25
C ILE A 46 -10.02 31.46 17.07
N VAL A 47 -11.24 31.96 16.86
CA VAL A 47 -12.10 31.53 15.74
C VAL A 47 -11.44 31.88 14.40
N ASP A 48 -10.93 33.10 14.26
CA ASP A 48 -10.24 33.54 13.04
C ASP A 48 -8.99 32.70 12.74
N LYS A 49 -8.15 32.47 13.76
CA LYS A 49 -6.96 31.61 13.61
C LYS A 49 -7.34 30.18 13.24
N LYS A 50 -8.41 29.64 13.83
CA LYS A 50 -8.89 28.29 13.51
C LYS A 50 -9.32 28.19 12.05
N GLU A 51 -10.04 29.17 11.54
CA GLU A 51 -10.47 29.15 10.14
C GLU A 51 -9.27 29.34 9.19
N HIS A 52 -8.31 30.21 9.54
CA HIS A 52 -7.07 30.35 8.79
C HIS A 52 -6.28 29.04 8.72
N ILE A 53 -6.03 28.40 9.87
CA ILE A 53 -5.31 27.11 9.95
C ILE A 53 -6.04 26.04 9.13
N LYS A 54 -7.37 25.99 9.21
CA LYS A 54 -8.17 25.03 8.46
C LYS A 54 -8.05 25.24 6.95
N ILE A 55 -8.00 26.48 6.48
CA ILE A 55 -7.76 26.81 5.06
C ILE A 55 -6.34 26.39 4.65
N GLU A 56 -5.34 26.76 5.45
CA GLU A 56 -3.93 26.44 5.20
C GLU A 56 -3.69 24.93 5.13
N VAL A 57 -4.17 24.18 6.14
CA VAL A 57 -4.12 22.72 6.16
C VAL A 57 -4.82 22.11 4.96
N LYS A 58 -5.98 22.64 4.55
CA LYS A 58 -6.71 22.12 3.38
C LYS A 58 -5.94 22.35 2.08
N GLU A 59 -5.31 23.51 1.93
CA GLU A 59 -4.50 23.83 0.75
C GLU A 59 -3.20 23.01 0.72
N ASP A 60 -2.51 22.87 1.85
CA ASP A 60 -1.28 22.06 1.93
C ASP A 60 -1.59 20.58 1.70
N LEU A 61 -2.65 20.06 2.30
CA LEU A 61 -3.11 18.70 2.03
C LEU A 61 -3.48 18.50 0.56
N LYS A 62 -4.07 19.50 -0.10
CA LYS A 62 -4.37 19.43 -1.54
C LYS A 62 -3.13 19.48 -2.42
N LYS A 63 -2.06 20.15 -1.99
CA LYS A 63 -0.77 20.18 -2.71
C LYS A 63 0.03 18.89 -2.51
N GLU A 64 0.02 18.33 -1.30
CA GLU A 64 0.77 17.13 -0.95
C GLU A 64 0.07 15.84 -1.39
N LEU A 65 -1.26 15.79 -1.34
CA LEU A 65 -2.00 14.64 -1.84
C LEU A 65 -1.82 14.54 -3.35
N VAL A 66 -1.41 13.36 -3.79
CA VAL A 66 -1.47 12.96 -5.20
C VAL A 66 -2.88 13.25 -5.70
N THR A 67 -3.00 14.15 -6.67
CA THR A 67 -4.30 14.45 -7.25
C THR A 67 -4.87 13.18 -7.85
N ARG A 68 -6.20 13.03 -7.80
CA ARG A 68 -6.89 11.89 -8.40
C ARG A 68 -6.46 11.66 -9.86
N GLU A 69 -6.19 12.73 -10.60
CA GLU A 69 -5.71 12.67 -11.98
C GLU A 69 -4.30 12.05 -12.10
N ILE A 70 -3.33 12.45 -11.25
CA ILE A 70 -2.00 11.84 -11.24
C ILE A 70 -2.11 10.37 -10.86
N PHE A 71 -2.91 10.04 -9.84
CA PHE A 71 -3.14 8.66 -9.43
C PHE A 71 -3.76 7.82 -10.55
N GLU A 72 -4.80 8.31 -11.23
CA GLU A 72 -5.44 7.64 -12.35
C GLU A 72 -4.48 7.46 -13.53
N LYS A 73 -3.61 8.45 -13.80
CA LYS A 73 -2.57 8.34 -14.83
C LYS A 73 -1.55 7.27 -14.49
N GLU A 74 -1.03 7.25 -13.26
CA GLU A 74 -0.08 6.23 -12.81
C GLU A 74 -0.71 4.83 -12.83
N MET A 75 -1.99 4.69 -12.44
CA MET A 75 -2.72 3.42 -12.55
C MET A 75 -2.84 2.94 -13.99
N LYS A 76 -3.15 3.83 -14.95
CA LYS A 76 -3.17 3.45 -16.38
C LYS A 76 -1.82 2.95 -16.88
N VAL A 77 -0.73 3.63 -16.49
CA VAL A 77 0.63 3.19 -16.84
C VAL A 77 0.94 1.82 -16.25
N ILE A 78 0.48 1.55 -15.02
CA ILE A 78 0.61 0.24 -14.38
C ILE A 78 -0.18 -0.81 -15.16
N ASP A 79 -1.44 -0.54 -15.53
CA ASP A 79 -2.27 -1.46 -16.31
C ASP A 79 -1.64 -1.79 -17.67
N GLU A 80 -1.11 -0.79 -18.38
CA GLU A 80 -0.38 -0.98 -19.64
C GLU A 80 0.84 -1.89 -19.45
N ARG A 81 1.63 -1.68 -18.39
CA ARG A 81 2.78 -2.55 -18.07
C ARG A 81 2.35 -3.98 -17.76
N PHE A 82 1.26 -4.16 -17.03
CA PHE A 82 0.71 -5.49 -16.74
C PHE A 82 0.25 -6.20 -18.01
N ASN A 83 -0.39 -5.50 -18.94
CA ASN A 83 -0.79 -6.08 -20.23
C ASN A 83 0.42 -6.56 -21.04
N VAL A 84 1.50 -5.76 -21.09
CA VAL A 84 2.75 -6.16 -21.76
C VAL A 84 3.38 -7.39 -21.09
N VAL A 85 3.32 -7.47 -19.76
CA VAL A 85 3.81 -8.65 -19.02
C VAL A 85 2.97 -9.89 -19.35
N ASP A 86 1.64 -9.76 -19.38
CA ASP A 86 0.73 -10.86 -19.72
C ASP A 86 0.98 -11.41 -21.13
N GLU A 87 1.19 -10.53 -22.12
CA GLU A 87 1.58 -10.94 -23.48
C GLU A 87 2.91 -11.69 -23.51
N ARG A 88 3.91 -11.23 -22.76
CA ARG A 88 5.22 -11.92 -22.65
C ARG A 88 5.08 -13.29 -22.02
N PHE A 89 4.24 -13.44 -20.99
CA PHE A 89 3.96 -14.73 -20.36
C PHE A 89 3.28 -15.70 -21.33
N LYS A 90 2.26 -15.26 -22.07
CA LYS A 90 1.60 -16.08 -23.10
C LYS A 90 2.56 -16.53 -24.19
N ASN A 91 3.48 -15.66 -24.62
CA ASN A 91 4.49 -16.03 -25.60
C ASN A 91 5.51 -17.03 -25.01
N LEU A 92 5.91 -16.85 -23.76
CA LEU A 92 6.81 -17.78 -23.07
C LEU A 92 6.17 -19.17 -22.93
N GLU A 93 4.89 -19.25 -22.57
CA GLU A 93 4.12 -20.49 -22.47
C GLU A 93 4.11 -21.24 -23.81
N LYS A 94 3.82 -20.55 -24.92
CA LYS A 94 3.86 -21.15 -26.28
C LYS A 94 5.24 -21.69 -26.64
N VAL A 95 6.29 -20.91 -26.39
CA VAL A 95 7.67 -21.34 -26.66
C VAL A 95 8.03 -22.56 -25.82
N MET A 96 7.58 -22.60 -24.57
CA MET A 96 7.79 -23.73 -23.68
C MET A 96 7.09 -24.99 -24.19
N ASP A 97 5.83 -24.88 -24.58
CA ASP A 97 5.05 -25.99 -25.18
C ASP A 97 5.71 -26.55 -26.44
N GLU A 98 6.18 -25.68 -27.34
CA GLU A 98 6.90 -26.10 -28.55
C GLU A 98 8.20 -26.84 -28.21
N ARG A 99 8.97 -26.34 -27.24
CA ARG A 99 10.19 -27.00 -26.79
C ARG A 99 9.89 -28.37 -26.16
N PHE A 100 8.83 -28.48 -25.36
CA PHE A 100 8.43 -29.75 -24.78
C PHE A 100 8.00 -30.77 -25.84
N LYS A 101 7.26 -30.36 -26.88
CA LYS A 101 6.93 -31.25 -28.02
C LYS A 101 8.17 -31.79 -28.71
N VAL A 102 9.17 -30.95 -28.96
CA VAL A 102 10.45 -31.37 -29.56
C VAL A 102 11.19 -32.36 -28.65
N VAL A 103 11.16 -32.14 -27.33
CA VAL A 103 11.74 -33.06 -26.35
C VAL A 103 11.02 -34.42 -26.39
N ASP A 104 9.69 -34.42 -26.40
CA ASP A 104 8.89 -35.65 -26.49
C ASP A 104 9.20 -36.45 -27.76
N GLU A 105 9.33 -35.79 -28.91
CA GLU A 105 9.71 -36.45 -30.17
C GLU A 105 11.12 -37.07 -30.09
N LYS A 106 12.08 -36.35 -29.52
CA LYS A 106 13.44 -36.88 -29.30
C LYS A 106 13.41 -38.08 -28.37
N PHE A 107 12.64 -38.04 -27.28
CA PHE A 107 12.47 -39.18 -26.37
C PHE A 107 11.85 -40.39 -27.07
N LYS A 108 10.81 -40.19 -27.89
CA LYS A 108 10.22 -41.26 -28.70
C LYS A 108 11.24 -41.89 -29.65
N SER A 109 12.04 -41.07 -30.34
CA SER A 109 13.10 -41.54 -31.23
C SER A 109 14.17 -42.33 -30.48
N LEU A 110 14.61 -41.84 -29.32
CA LEU A 110 15.58 -42.54 -28.47
C LEU A 110 15.03 -43.89 -27.98
N ASN A 111 13.77 -43.92 -27.52
CA ASN A 111 13.12 -45.15 -27.07
C ASN A 111 13.06 -46.18 -28.20
N PHE A 112 12.71 -45.76 -29.42
CA PHE A 112 12.72 -46.63 -30.59
C PHE A 112 14.10 -47.20 -30.90
N LYS A 113 15.14 -46.35 -30.91
CA LYS A 113 16.53 -46.78 -31.14
C LYS A 113 17.00 -47.76 -30.06
N LEU A 114 16.65 -47.50 -28.79
CA LEU A 114 16.97 -48.39 -27.69
C LEU A 114 16.30 -49.75 -27.84
N ASN A 115 15.01 -49.79 -28.20
CA ASN A 115 14.29 -51.04 -28.43
C ASN A 115 14.92 -51.87 -29.54
N ILE A 116 15.31 -51.24 -30.66
CA ILE A 116 16.04 -51.94 -31.74
C ILE A 116 17.37 -52.47 -31.25
N PHE A 117 18.14 -51.64 -30.53
CA PHE A 117 19.44 -52.04 -30.00
C PHE A 117 19.32 -53.26 -29.07
N ILE A 118 18.33 -53.25 -28.16
CA ILE A 118 18.04 -54.38 -27.27
C ILE A 118 17.66 -55.63 -28.09
N ALA A 119 16.81 -55.49 -29.11
CA ALA A 119 16.42 -56.63 -29.95
C ALA A 119 17.62 -57.26 -30.67
N ILE A 120 18.52 -56.44 -31.23
CA ILE A 120 19.76 -56.90 -31.86
C ILE A 120 20.66 -57.60 -30.83
N ALA A 121 20.85 -57.00 -29.66
CA ALA A 121 21.66 -57.58 -28.59
C ALA A 121 21.13 -58.96 -28.14
N LEU A 122 19.81 -59.10 -27.99
CA LEU A 122 19.18 -60.38 -27.67
C LEU A 122 19.38 -61.42 -28.78
N LEU A 123 19.24 -61.03 -30.06
CA LEU A 123 19.50 -61.92 -31.19
C LEU A 123 20.97 -62.37 -31.23
N SER A 124 21.91 -61.45 -31.02
CA SER A 124 23.34 -61.78 -30.95
C SER A 124 23.66 -62.74 -29.81
N LEU A 125 23.08 -62.53 -28.62
CA LEU A 125 23.23 -63.44 -27.48
C LEU A 125 22.63 -64.84 -27.77
N THR A 126 21.48 -64.88 -28.44
CA THR A 126 20.80 -66.14 -28.80
C THR A 126 21.60 -66.93 -29.83
N LEU A 127 22.14 -66.26 -30.86
CA LEU A 127 22.99 -66.89 -31.88
C LEU A 127 24.38 -67.27 -31.36
N ALA A 128 24.90 -66.58 -30.35
CA ALA A 128 26.15 -66.95 -29.69
C ALA A 128 26.01 -68.18 -28.78
N ASN A 129 24.79 -68.62 -28.46
CA ASN A 129 24.56 -69.82 -27.65
C ASN A 129 24.75 -71.10 -28.48
N PRO A 130 25.79 -71.91 -28.21
CA PRO A 130 26.10 -73.11 -29.00
C PRO A 130 24.95 -74.12 -29.02
N THR A 131 24.21 -74.25 -27.91
CA THR A 131 23.04 -75.14 -27.81
C THR A 131 21.94 -74.75 -28.78
N PHE A 132 21.70 -73.45 -28.96
CA PHE A 132 20.70 -72.92 -29.90
C PHE A 132 21.15 -73.09 -31.36
N VAL A 133 22.43 -72.83 -31.66
CA VAL A 133 23.00 -73.04 -33.00
C VAL A 133 22.90 -74.50 -33.42
N GLU A 134 23.17 -75.44 -32.50
CA GLU A 134 23.05 -76.86 -32.78
C GLU A 134 21.59 -77.28 -33.02
N LEU A 135 20.63 -76.68 -32.32
CA LEU A 135 19.20 -76.90 -32.56
C LEU A 135 18.79 -76.47 -33.98
N ILE A 136 19.24 -75.29 -34.43
CA ILE A 136 18.96 -74.80 -35.79
C ILE A 136 19.52 -75.74 -36.85
N LYS A 137 20.76 -76.21 -36.69
CA LYS A 137 21.42 -77.17 -37.60
C LYS A 137 20.73 -78.54 -37.69
N ARG A 138 19.85 -78.87 -36.73
CA ARG A 138 19.05 -80.10 -36.76
C ARG A 138 17.69 -79.91 -37.44
N ILE A 139 17.22 -78.68 -37.54
CA ILE A 139 15.93 -78.31 -38.14
C ILE A 139 16.08 -77.99 -39.64
N PHE A 140 17.22 -77.41 -40.03
CA PHE A 140 17.64 -77.17 -41.43
C PHE A 140 18.78 -78.09 -41.83
#